data_AF-A0A8D8X1Z0-F1
#
_entry.id   AF-A0A8D8X1Z0-F1
#
_cell.length_a   1.000
_cell.length_b   1.000
_cell.length_c   1.000
_cell.angle_alpha   90.00
_cell.angle_beta   90.00
_cell.angle_gamma   90.00
#
_symmetry.space_group_name_H-M   'P 1'
#
loop_
_entity.id
_entity.type
_entity.pdbx_description
1 polymer ?
#
loop_
_entity_poly.entity_id
_entity_poly.type
_entity_poly.pdbx_seq_one_letter_code
_entity_poly.pdbx_strand_id
1 'polypeptide(L)'
;RTREGILYAWGWNNSGQLGTEDKLDQVLYDPHPVSWPEDIDPNEKDIDYQGVKIIDIACGARHTLALGEDGSVWGCGWNEYGQLGGITGSEEVPKVCTMTRLSIPDEAAVLKLCAGHWNSGLVTD
;
A
#
# COMPACT_ATOMS: atom_id res chain seq x y z
N ARG A 1 12.87 -17.29 2.45
CA ARG A 1 12.74 -16.51 1.19
C ARG A 1 11.74 -17.24 0.31
N THR A 2 10.47 -16.85 0.33
CA THR A 2 9.50 -17.26 -0.70
C THR A 2 9.87 -16.53 -1.99
N ARG A 3 9.76 -17.23 -3.12
CA ARG A 3 10.46 -16.88 -4.37
C ARG A 3 9.82 -15.74 -5.16
N GLU A 4 8.70 -15.22 -4.69
CA GLU A 4 7.94 -14.13 -5.33
C GLU A 4 7.46 -13.24 -4.18
N GLY A 5 7.76 -11.94 -4.24
CA GLY A 5 7.54 -10.96 -3.17
C GLY A 5 6.07 -10.63 -2.91
N ILE A 6 5.21 -11.64 -2.97
CA ILE A 6 3.77 -11.53 -2.82
C ILE A 6 3.45 -11.13 -1.38
N LEU A 7 2.75 -10.02 -1.22
CA LEU A 7 2.24 -9.55 0.05
C LEU A 7 0.91 -10.28 0.35
N TYR A 8 0.84 -10.90 1.53
CA TYR A 8 -0.38 -11.50 2.04
C TYR A 8 -0.85 -10.74 3.28
N ALA A 9 -2.16 -10.57 3.40
CA ALA A 9 -2.80 -9.92 4.53
C ALA A 9 -4.00 -10.75 5.02
N TRP A 10 -4.30 -10.67 6.31
CA TRP A 10 -5.45 -11.31 6.94
C TRP A 10 -5.87 -10.51 8.17
N GLY A 11 -7.07 -10.77 8.68
CA GLY A 11 -7.65 -10.10 9.83
C GLY A 11 -8.84 -9.23 9.44
N TRP A 12 -9.07 -8.15 10.21
CA TRP A 12 -10.21 -7.26 10.04
C TRP A 12 -10.01 -6.28 8.87
N ASN A 13 -10.98 -6.20 7.95
CA ASN A 13 -10.83 -5.44 6.69
C ASN A 13 -11.91 -4.38 6.40
N ASN A 14 -12.70 -3.93 7.38
CA ASN A 14 -13.77 -2.95 7.06
C ASN A 14 -13.22 -1.61 6.56
N SER A 15 -11.95 -1.31 6.85
CA SER A 15 -11.30 -0.09 6.38
C SER A 15 -10.48 -0.29 5.12
N GLY A 16 -10.42 -1.50 4.54
CA GLY A 16 -9.59 -1.80 3.37
C GLY A 16 -8.09 -1.95 3.70
N GLN A 17 -7.73 -2.03 4.99
CA GLN A 17 -6.33 -2.09 5.43
C GLN A 17 -5.58 -3.35 5.02
N LEU A 18 -6.30 -4.38 4.55
CA LEU A 18 -5.68 -5.58 3.97
C LEU A 18 -5.35 -5.38 2.48
N GLY A 19 -5.84 -4.32 1.84
CA GLY A 19 -5.61 -4.08 0.42
C GLY A 19 -6.25 -5.15 -0.49
N THR A 20 -7.29 -5.84 -0.01
CA THR A 20 -8.00 -6.90 -0.74
C THR A 20 -9.34 -6.35 -1.23
N GLU A 21 -9.37 -5.88 -2.48
CA GLU A 21 -10.48 -5.13 -3.10
C GLU A 21 -11.83 -5.84 -2.98
N ASP A 22 -11.84 -7.15 -3.25
CA ASP A 22 -13.02 -8.00 -3.34
C ASP A 22 -13.50 -8.56 -1.99
N LYS A 23 -12.80 -8.20 -0.90
CA LYS A 23 -13.02 -8.73 0.46
C LYS A 23 -13.27 -7.63 1.49
N LEU A 24 -13.87 -6.53 1.07
CA LEU A 24 -14.28 -5.47 1.98
C LEU A 24 -15.32 -5.96 2.99
N ASP A 25 -15.25 -5.35 4.19
CA ASP A 25 -16.16 -5.60 5.31
C ASP A 25 -16.22 -7.07 5.79
N GLN A 26 -15.15 -7.82 5.51
CA GLN A 26 -14.97 -9.20 5.93
C GLN A 26 -13.77 -9.34 6.87
N VAL A 27 -13.86 -10.33 7.75
CA VAL A 27 -12.69 -10.81 8.49
C VAL A 27 -12.10 -11.96 7.70
N LEU A 28 -10.87 -11.78 7.22
CA LEU A 28 -10.12 -12.83 6.53
C LEU A 28 -9.36 -13.63 7.60
N TYR A 29 -9.75 -14.89 7.81
CA TYR A 29 -9.07 -15.76 8.78
C TYR A 29 -7.80 -16.40 8.22
N ASP A 30 -7.73 -16.54 6.90
CA ASP A 30 -6.62 -17.13 6.17
C ASP A 30 -5.81 -16.05 5.43
N PRO A 31 -4.49 -16.24 5.25
CA PRO A 31 -3.67 -15.34 4.44
C PRO A 31 -4.23 -15.18 3.03
N HIS A 32 -4.52 -13.94 2.65
CA HIS A 32 -5.05 -13.58 1.33
C HIS A 32 -4.08 -12.66 0.60
N PRO A 33 -3.79 -12.89 -0.70
CA PRO A 33 -2.94 -11.99 -1.45
C PRO A 33 -3.58 -10.61 -1.56
N VAL A 34 -2.78 -9.55 -1.45
CA VAL A 34 -3.27 -8.18 -1.67
C VAL A 34 -3.58 -7.95 -3.15
N SER A 35 -4.51 -7.04 -3.42
CA SER A 35 -4.91 -6.59 -4.76
C SER A 35 -4.12 -5.35 -5.18
N TRP A 36 -3.72 -5.30 -6.45
CA TRP A 36 -3.03 -4.17 -7.07
C TRP A 36 -3.99 -3.45 -8.04
N PRO A 37 -3.83 -2.13 -8.30
CA PRO A 37 -4.72 -1.38 -9.18
C PRO A 37 -4.60 -1.87 -10.63
N GLU A 38 -5.73 -2.05 -11.33
CA GLU A 38 -5.74 -2.50 -12.73
C GLU A 38 -5.39 -1.36 -13.73
N ASP A 39 -5.62 -0.10 -13.36
CA ASP A 39 -5.54 1.07 -14.25
C ASP A 39 -4.42 2.05 -13.87
N ILE A 40 -3.18 1.76 -14.27
CA ILE A 40 -2.13 2.80 -14.39
C ILE A 40 -1.72 2.88 -15.87
N ASP A 41 -1.62 4.11 -16.37
CA ASP A 41 -1.48 4.55 -17.75
C ASP A 41 -0.87 3.49 -18.72
N PRO A 42 -1.55 3.10 -19.81
CA PRO A 42 -0.99 2.19 -20.82
C PRO A 42 0.28 2.73 -21.52
N ASN A 43 0.69 3.98 -21.26
CA ASN A 43 1.97 4.56 -21.65
C ASN A 43 3.08 4.42 -20.57
N GLU A 44 2.76 4.08 -19.32
CA GLU A 44 3.70 3.66 -18.27
C GLU A 44 3.93 2.14 -18.36
N LYS A 45 4.50 1.70 -19.48
CA LYS A 45 4.66 0.26 -19.82
C LYS A 45 5.65 -0.54 -18.98
N ASP A 46 6.33 0.07 -18.01
CA ASP A 46 7.46 -0.54 -17.31
C ASP A 46 7.27 -0.69 -15.79
N ILE A 47 6.07 -0.45 -15.25
CA ILE A 47 5.82 -0.69 -13.82
C ILE A 47 5.10 -2.03 -13.65
N ASP A 48 5.89 -3.11 -13.61
CA ASP A 48 5.41 -4.45 -13.27
C ASP A 48 5.05 -4.50 -11.78
N TYR A 49 3.83 -4.10 -11.41
CA TYR A 49 3.33 -4.16 -10.03
C TYR A 49 3.28 -5.59 -9.47
N GLN A 50 3.24 -6.59 -10.35
CA GLN A 50 3.36 -8.01 -9.99
C GLN A 50 4.82 -8.46 -9.83
N GLY A 51 5.77 -7.64 -10.31
CA GLY A 51 7.22 -7.85 -10.22
C GLY A 51 7.94 -6.99 -9.18
N VAL A 52 7.32 -5.91 -8.68
CA VAL A 52 7.91 -5.12 -7.58
C VAL A 52 7.93 -5.97 -6.31
N LYS A 53 9.11 -6.44 -5.94
CA LYS A 53 9.28 -7.18 -4.70
C LYS A 53 9.21 -6.22 -3.51
N ILE A 54 8.24 -6.46 -2.64
CA ILE A 54 8.11 -5.74 -1.38
C ILE A 54 9.23 -6.15 -0.42
N ILE A 55 9.89 -5.14 0.15
CA ILE A 55 11.06 -5.28 1.03
C ILE A 55 10.84 -4.75 2.44
N ASP A 56 9.82 -3.92 2.66
CA ASP A 56 9.42 -3.44 3.98
C ASP A 56 7.92 -3.17 4.07
N ILE A 57 7.35 -3.25 5.27
CA ILE A 57 5.94 -2.98 5.54
C ILE A 57 5.78 -2.23 6.87
N ALA A 58 4.76 -1.38 6.94
CA ALA A 58 4.34 -0.75 8.19
C ALA A 58 2.81 -0.75 8.30
N CYS A 59 2.29 -1.17 9.45
CA CYS A 59 0.84 -1.24 9.69
C CYS A 59 0.45 -0.26 10.79
N GLY A 60 -0.47 0.64 10.46
CA GLY A 60 -1.15 1.48 11.44
C GLY A 60 -2.41 0.81 11.98
N ALA A 61 -3.27 1.57 12.66
CA ALA A 61 -4.50 1.01 13.24
C ALA A 61 -5.49 0.51 12.17
N ARG A 62 -5.56 1.21 11.04
CA ARG A 62 -6.52 0.95 9.95
C ARG A 62 -5.94 1.22 8.57
N HIS A 63 -4.63 1.27 8.42
CA HIS A 63 -3.95 1.47 7.15
C HIS A 63 -2.65 0.65 7.12
N THR A 64 -2.18 0.37 5.92
CA THR A 64 -0.95 -0.39 5.68
C THR A 64 -0.12 0.35 4.64
N LEU A 65 1.20 0.33 4.84
CA LEU A 65 2.20 0.85 3.91
C LEU A 65 3.12 -0.30 3.48
N ALA A 66 3.58 -0.28 2.23
CA ALA A 66 4.57 -1.21 1.72
C ALA A 66 5.62 -0.49 0.87
N LEU A 67 6.88 -0.93 1.00
CA LEU A 67 8.03 -0.41 0.26
C LEU A 67 8.49 -1.46 -0.76
N GLY A 68 8.50 -1.08 -2.03
CA GLY A 68 9.10 -1.84 -3.12
C GLY A 68 10.62 -1.71 -3.17
N GLU A 69 11.29 -2.73 -3.72
CA GLU A 69 12.76 -2.69 -3.91
C GLU A 69 13.24 -1.65 -4.93
N ASP A 70 12.32 -1.14 -5.74
CA ASP A 70 12.51 -0.03 -6.68
C ASP A 70 12.34 1.36 -6.03
N GLY A 71 12.05 1.41 -4.73
CA GLY A 71 11.80 2.65 -3.98
C GLY A 71 10.35 3.13 -4.04
N SER A 72 9.46 2.43 -4.73
CA SER A 72 8.03 2.76 -4.76
C SER A 72 7.40 2.54 -3.38
N VAL A 73 6.54 3.47 -2.97
CA VAL A 73 5.75 3.36 -1.73
C VAL A 73 4.30 3.16 -2.08
N TRP A 74 3.68 2.20 -1.41
CA TRP A 74 2.31 1.76 -1.61
C TRP A 74 1.54 1.89 -0.31
N GLY A 75 0.24 2.17 -0.41
CA GLY A 75 -0.61 2.27 0.76
C GLY A 75 -2.05 1.86 0.50
N CYS A 76 -2.69 1.32 1.52
CA CYS A 76 -4.10 0.98 1.52
C CYS A 76 -4.72 1.21 2.91
N GLY A 77 -6.05 1.23 2.96
CA GLY A 77 -6.82 1.37 4.18
C GLY A 77 -7.45 2.74 4.39
N TRP A 78 -7.70 3.06 5.66
CA TRP A 78 -8.36 4.28 6.11
C TRP A 78 -7.46 5.50 5.94
N ASN A 79 -8.04 6.56 5.39
CA ASN A 79 -7.30 7.77 4.99
C ASN A 79 -8.02 9.09 5.35
N GLU A 80 -9.02 9.06 6.26
CA GLU A 80 -9.79 10.26 6.68
C GLU A 80 -8.93 11.38 7.31
N TYR A 81 -7.71 11.09 7.81
CA TYR A 81 -6.77 12.15 8.21
C TYR A 81 -5.50 12.17 7.37
N GLY A 82 -5.54 11.69 6.14
CA GLY A 82 -4.40 11.74 5.21
C GLY A 82 -3.26 10.80 5.59
N GLN A 83 -3.56 9.66 6.21
CA GLN A 83 -2.57 8.63 6.60
C GLN A 83 -1.75 8.11 5.41
N LEU A 84 -2.36 8.06 4.23
CA LEU A 84 -1.73 7.61 3.00
C LEU A 84 -1.10 8.78 2.22
N GLY A 85 -1.18 10.01 2.73
CA GLY A 85 -0.69 11.20 2.03
C GLY A 85 -1.45 11.47 0.73
N GLY A 86 -0.74 12.02 -0.25
CA GLY A 86 -1.27 12.23 -1.60
C GLY A 86 -1.23 10.92 -2.39
N ILE A 87 -2.40 10.44 -2.81
CA ILE A 87 -2.52 9.28 -3.69
C ILE A 87 -2.52 9.81 -5.13
N THR A 88 -1.72 9.21 -6.01
CA THR A 88 -1.65 9.62 -7.42
C THR A 88 -3.04 9.49 -8.06
N GLY A 89 -3.67 10.61 -8.42
CA GLY A 89 -4.95 10.63 -9.17
C GLY A 89 -6.22 10.96 -8.37
N SER A 90 -6.16 11.15 -7.06
CA SER A 90 -7.31 11.62 -6.27
C SER A 90 -6.91 12.15 -4.89
N GLU A 91 -7.19 13.42 -4.62
CA GLU A 91 -6.73 14.10 -3.41
C GLU A 91 -7.57 13.79 -2.15
N GLU A 92 -8.74 13.16 -2.28
CA GLU A 92 -9.66 12.91 -1.16
C GLU A 92 -10.32 11.52 -1.24
N VAL A 93 -9.52 10.46 -1.20
CA VAL A 93 -10.06 9.10 -1.02
C VAL A 93 -10.01 8.76 0.47
N PRO A 94 -11.15 8.77 1.20
CA PRO A 94 -11.17 8.49 2.64
C PRO A 94 -10.86 7.02 2.98
N LYS A 95 -10.94 6.13 1.99
CA LYS A 95 -10.69 4.70 2.12
C LYS A 95 -10.15 4.12 0.82
N VAL A 96 -8.97 3.52 0.88
CA VAL A 96 -8.31 2.84 -0.25
C VAL A 96 -8.35 1.33 -0.01
N CYS A 97 -8.78 0.57 -1.02
CA CYS A 97 -9.08 -0.86 -0.86
C CYS A 97 -8.10 -1.78 -1.60
N THR A 98 -7.25 -1.21 -2.46
CA THR A 98 -6.15 -1.86 -3.17
C THR A 98 -4.83 -1.27 -2.71
N MET A 99 -3.70 -1.92 -2.97
CA MET A 99 -2.39 -1.29 -2.75
C MET A 99 -2.18 -0.19 -3.79
N THR A 100 -2.39 1.07 -3.41
CA THR A 100 -2.25 2.21 -4.34
C THR A 100 -0.92 2.91 -4.15
N ARG A 101 -0.31 3.35 -5.26
CA ARG A 101 0.96 4.07 -5.23
C ARG A 101 0.80 5.42 -4.53
N LEU A 102 1.68 5.70 -3.59
CA LEU A 102 1.71 6.98 -2.88
C LEU A 102 2.64 7.94 -3.62
N SER A 103 2.26 9.21 -3.65
CA SER A 103 3.11 10.29 -4.16
C SER A 103 4.12 10.69 -3.09
N ILE A 104 5.37 10.28 -3.27
CA ILE A 104 6.50 10.66 -2.42
C ILE A 104 7.30 11.74 -3.18
N PRO A 105 7.77 12.82 -2.51
CA PRO A 105 8.60 13.82 -3.16
C PRO A 105 9.79 13.18 -3.88
N ASP A 106 9.99 13.54 -5.15
CA ASP A 106 10.97 12.92 -6.05
C ASP A 106 12.41 12.99 -5.49
N GLU A 107 13.22 11.98 -5.87
CA GLU A 107 14.66 11.79 -5.62
C GLU A 107 15.11 11.13 -4.31
N ALA A 108 14.22 10.91 -3.34
CA ALA A 108 14.63 10.37 -2.05
C ALA A 108 14.55 8.83 -1.99
N ALA A 109 15.65 8.12 -1.69
CA ALA A 109 15.60 6.67 -1.56
C ALA A 109 14.98 6.31 -0.19
N VAL A 110 13.78 5.74 -0.21
CA VAL A 110 13.09 5.36 1.03
C VAL A 110 13.79 4.16 1.68
N LEU A 111 14.25 4.36 2.91
CA LEU A 111 14.98 3.37 3.70
C LEU A 111 14.08 2.57 4.65
N LYS A 112 13.08 3.23 5.22
CA LYS A 112 12.21 2.68 6.28
C LYS A 112 10.82 3.29 6.21
N LEU A 113 9.82 2.48 6.53
CA LEU A 113 8.45 2.91 6.77
C LEU A 113 8.12 2.86 8.26
N CYS A 114 7.23 3.74 8.71
CA CYS A 114 6.58 3.64 10.02
C CYS A 114 5.14 4.10 9.94
N ALA A 115 4.30 3.51 10.78
CA ALA A 115 2.89 3.84 10.86
C ALA A 115 2.47 3.92 12.33
N GLY A 116 1.78 4.99 12.68
CA GLY A 116 1.13 5.16 13.97
C GLY A 116 -0.36 4.88 13.88
N HIS A 117 -1.12 5.32 14.89
CA HIS A 117 -2.56 5.07 14.90
C HIS A 117 -3.28 5.79 13.75
N TRP A 118 -2.90 7.06 13.52
CA TRP A 118 -3.55 7.96 12.56
C TRP A 118 -2.55 8.74 11.70
N ASN A 119 -1.30 8.28 11.65
CA ASN A 119 -0.21 8.96 10.97
C ASN A 119 0.74 7.94 10.34
N SER A 120 1.52 8.41 9.38
CA SER A 120 2.56 7.65 8.69
C SER A 120 3.86 8.43 8.72
N GLY A 121 4.97 7.73 8.54
CA GLY A 121 6.28 8.32 8.36
C GLY A 121 7.17 7.43 7.52
N LEU A 122 8.19 8.03 6.94
CA LEU A 122 9.24 7.34 6.21
C LEU A 122 10.57 8.02 6.47
N VAL A 123 11.66 7.27 6.29
CA VAL A 123 13.02 7.79 6.36
C VAL A 123 13.64 7.62 4.98
N THR A 124 14.33 8.65 4.51
CA THR A 124 15.09 8.65 3.25
C THR A 124 16.59 8.67 3.54
N ASP A 125 17.41 8.39 2.52
CA ASP A 125 18.87 8.60 2.58
C ASP A 125 19.28 10.08 2.51
#